data_AF-A0A1H8Q2V8-F1
#
_entry.id   AF-A0A1H8Q2V8-F1
#
_cell.length_a   1.000
_cell.length_b   1.000
_cell.length_c   1.000
_cell.angle_alpha   90.00
_cell.angle_beta   90.00
_cell.angle_gamma   90.00
#
_symmetry.space_group_name_H-M   'P 1'
#
loop_
_entity.id
_entity.type
_entity.pdbx_description
1 polymer ?
#
loop_
_entity_poly.entity_id
_entity_poly.type
_entity_poly.pdbx_seq_one_letter_code
_entity_poly.pdbx_strand_id
1 'polypeptide(L)'
;MTVQQETDLPTQAGSRSTLTMIQAIRSAMDVMLERDDNVVVFGEDVGYFGGVFRCTEGLQAKYGASRVFDAPISENGIAGAAVGMGAYGLRPVAEIQFADYVYPAIDQIVSEAARLRYRSVGQFTSPLVFRMPCGGGIYGGQTHSQSPEAMFTQVCGLRTVMPSNPYDAKGLLIASIESDDPVIFLEPKRLYNGPFDGHHDRPVTPWSGHPASAVPDGYYRVELERAAVVRPGKQVTVLTYGTTVWVALAAAAETGIDAEVIDIRSLWPLDLQTLTDSVTKTGRCVVVHEATRTCGYGAELVSLMQEHCFHRLEAPIERVTGWDTPYPHAQEWDYFPGPSRVGAALKRVMEV
;
A
#
# COMPACT_ATOMS: atom_id res chain seq x y z
N MET A 1 -25.36 12.83 -16.22
CA MET A 1 -24.93 12.51 -17.61
C MET A 1 -23.71 11.61 -17.45
N THR A 2 -23.88 10.34 -17.74
CA THR A 2 -22.99 9.24 -17.37
C THR A 2 -21.69 9.34 -18.17
N VAL A 3 -20.59 9.72 -17.51
CA VAL A 3 -19.25 9.68 -18.10
C VAL A 3 -18.73 8.26 -17.93
N GLN A 4 -18.61 7.53 -19.04
CA GLN A 4 -17.95 6.24 -19.09
C GLN A 4 -16.46 6.44 -18.77
N GLN A 5 -15.99 5.80 -17.70
CA GLN A 5 -14.57 5.65 -17.40
C GLN A 5 -13.98 4.59 -18.34
N GLU A 6 -13.23 5.00 -19.35
CA GLU A 6 -12.23 4.14 -19.98
C GLU A 6 -10.90 4.38 -19.24
N THR A 7 -10.62 3.52 -18.27
CA THR A 7 -9.25 3.29 -17.83
C THR A 7 -8.62 2.32 -18.82
N ASP A 8 -7.58 2.76 -19.54
CA ASP A 8 -6.77 1.93 -20.43
C ASP A 8 -6.05 0.84 -19.62
N LEU A 9 -6.77 -0.23 -19.28
CA LEU A 9 -6.19 -1.47 -18.76
C LEU A 9 -5.66 -2.25 -19.97
N PRO A 10 -4.35 -2.56 -20.03
CA PRO A 10 -3.79 -3.31 -21.14
C PRO A 10 -4.54 -4.63 -21.34
N THR A 11 -4.96 -4.87 -22.58
CA THR A 11 -5.66 -6.06 -23.06
C THR A 11 -4.68 -7.23 -23.17
N GLN A 12 -4.25 -7.78 -22.03
CA GLN A 12 -3.66 -9.12 -22.06
C GLN A 12 -4.77 -10.16 -22.21
N ALA A 13 -4.63 -11.02 -23.23
CA ALA A 13 -5.57 -12.05 -23.65
C ALA A 13 -5.60 -13.26 -22.68
N GLY A 14 -6.03 -13.04 -21.43
CA GLY A 14 -6.24 -14.07 -20.42
C GLY A 14 -7.59 -13.92 -19.72
N SER A 15 -8.11 -15.02 -19.15
CA SER A 15 -9.33 -14.97 -18.34
C SER A 15 -9.15 -14.06 -17.13
N ARG A 16 -10.23 -13.37 -16.76
CA ARG A 16 -10.28 -12.49 -15.58
C ARG A 16 -11.35 -13.00 -14.64
N SER A 17 -11.06 -12.96 -13.35
CA SER A 17 -12.00 -13.23 -12.27
C SER A 17 -12.32 -11.95 -11.51
N THR A 18 -13.56 -11.86 -11.01
CA THR A 18 -13.95 -10.81 -10.07
C THR A 18 -13.45 -11.16 -8.67
N LEU A 19 -12.42 -10.46 -8.20
CA LEU A 19 -11.75 -10.72 -6.93
C LEU A 19 -11.86 -9.56 -5.95
N THR A 20 -11.95 -9.88 -4.66
CA THR A 20 -11.62 -8.94 -3.58
C THR A 20 -10.11 -8.74 -3.47
N MET A 21 -9.66 -7.75 -2.69
CA MET A 21 -8.22 -7.56 -2.48
C MET A 21 -7.58 -8.75 -1.75
N ILE A 22 -8.27 -9.37 -0.78
CA ILE A 22 -7.85 -10.64 -0.14
C ILE A 22 -7.58 -11.71 -1.19
N GLN A 23 -8.53 -11.91 -2.10
CA GLN A 23 -8.42 -12.95 -3.13
C GLN A 23 -7.35 -12.62 -4.18
N ALA A 24 -7.16 -11.35 -4.52
CA ALA A 24 -6.13 -10.91 -5.44
C ALA A 24 -4.72 -11.14 -4.86
N ILE A 25 -4.52 -10.79 -3.59
CA ILE A 25 -3.29 -11.06 -2.83
C ILE A 25 -3.01 -12.56 -2.76
N ARG A 26 -4.03 -13.36 -2.44
CA ARG A 26 -3.93 -14.82 -2.45
C ARG A 26 -3.52 -15.35 -3.82
N SER A 27 -4.14 -14.81 -4.87
CA SER A 27 -3.85 -15.19 -6.26
C SER A 27 -2.44 -14.79 -6.70
N ALA A 28 -1.89 -13.65 -6.22
CA ALA A 28 -0.49 -13.31 -6.45
C ALA A 28 0.46 -14.35 -5.84
N MET A 29 0.23 -14.73 -4.58
CA MET A 29 1.04 -15.76 -3.92
C MET A 29 0.89 -17.13 -4.59
N ASP A 30 -0.32 -17.52 -4.99
CA ASP A 30 -0.58 -18.75 -5.75
C ASP A 30 0.24 -18.79 -7.06
N VAL A 31 0.18 -17.71 -7.84
CA VAL A 31 0.95 -17.58 -9.09
C VAL A 31 2.45 -17.67 -8.83
N MET A 32 2.97 -17.01 -7.80
CA MET A 32 4.40 -17.00 -7.54
C MET A 32 4.92 -18.30 -6.93
N LEU A 33 4.13 -18.98 -6.09
CA LEU A 33 4.44 -20.32 -5.58
C LEU A 33 4.54 -21.35 -6.72
N GLU A 34 3.66 -21.26 -7.72
CA GLU A 34 3.74 -22.10 -8.92
C GLU A 34 4.96 -21.79 -9.79
N ARG A 35 5.30 -20.51 -9.92
CA ARG A 35 6.23 -20.03 -10.95
C ARG A 35 7.70 -20.09 -10.54
N ASP A 36 8.00 -19.98 -9.25
CA ASP A 36 9.36 -20.03 -8.73
C ASP A 36 9.43 -20.98 -7.53
N ASP A 37 10.20 -22.06 -7.70
CA ASP A 37 10.39 -23.08 -6.67
C ASP A 37 11.05 -22.54 -5.39
N ASN A 38 11.71 -21.38 -5.48
CA ASN A 38 12.35 -20.72 -4.35
C ASN A 38 11.38 -19.90 -3.49
N VAL A 39 10.14 -19.65 -3.96
CA VAL A 39 9.15 -18.88 -3.21
C VAL A 39 8.61 -19.68 -2.04
N VAL A 40 8.69 -19.14 -0.83
CA VAL A 40 8.09 -19.71 0.38
C VAL A 40 7.21 -18.67 1.07
N VAL A 41 6.09 -19.09 1.64
CA VAL A 41 5.13 -18.19 2.32
C VAL A 41 4.97 -18.64 3.77
N PHE A 42 5.18 -17.75 4.74
CA PHE A 42 5.08 -18.15 6.15
C PHE A 42 4.80 -16.98 7.07
N GLY A 43 4.28 -17.29 8.26
CA GLY A 43 3.90 -16.32 9.29
C GLY A 43 2.93 -16.96 10.29
N GLU A 44 2.42 -16.16 11.20
CA GLU A 44 1.48 -16.61 12.22
C GLU A 44 0.12 -16.95 11.60
N ASP A 45 -0.35 -18.19 11.79
CA ASP A 45 -1.59 -18.74 11.25
C ASP A 45 -1.69 -18.79 9.70
N VAL A 46 -0.57 -18.54 9.00
CA VAL A 46 -0.50 -18.47 7.53
C VAL A 46 -0.69 -19.82 6.86
N GLY A 47 -0.28 -20.91 7.52
CA GLY A 47 -0.21 -22.25 6.98
C GLY A 47 -1.58 -22.92 6.89
N TYR A 48 -1.92 -23.73 7.91
CA TYR A 48 -3.12 -24.58 7.85
C TYR A 48 -4.41 -23.76 7.85
N PHE A 49 -4.49 -22.72 8.69
CA PHE A 49 -5.68 -21.89 8.84
C PHE A 49 -5.93 -20.99 7.62
N GLY A 50 -4.87 -20.60 6.90
CA GLY A 50 -4.96 -19.72 5.72
C GLY A 50 -4.93 -18.23 6.04
N GLY A 51 -4.40 -17.86 7.20
CA GLY A 51 -4.26 -16.49 7.70
C GLY A 51 -5.56 -15.95 8.28
N VAL A 52 -5.45 -15.06 9.29
CA VAL A 52 -6.61 -14.44 9.96
C VAL A 52 -7.50 -13.59 9.04
N PHE A 53 -6.95 -13.16 7.90
CA PHE A 53 -7.67 -12.46 6.83
C PHE A 53 -7.99 -13.33 5.61
N ARG A 54 -7.71 -14.64 5.66
CA ARG A 54 -7.88 -15.59 4.54
C ARG A 54 -7.00 -15.34 3.30
N CYS A 55 -5.98 -14.48 3.44
CA CYS A 55 -5.06 -14.13 2.34
C CYS A 55 -4.23 -15.33 1.85
N THR A 56 -4.08 -16.40 2.65
CA THR A 56 -3.29 -17.59 2.28
C THR A 56 -4.10 -18.89 2.28
N GLU A 57 -5.43 -18.79 2.34
CA GLU A 57 -6.36 -19.92 2.33
C GLU A 57 -6.06 -20.93 1.22
N GLY A 58 -5.88 -22.20 1.60
CA GLY A 58 -5.68 -23.30 0.66
C GLY A 58 -4.28 -23.40 0.03
N LEU A 59 -3.40 -22.40 0.22
CA LEU A 59 -2.06 -22.43 -0.37
C LEU A 59 -1.22 -23.58 0.20
N GLN A 60 -1.28 -23.83 1.51
CA GLN A 60 -0.59 -24.98 2.12
C GLN A 60 -1.12 -26.32 1.60
N ALA A 61 -2.43 -26.46 1.42
CA ALA A 61 -3.01 -27.69 0.87
C ALA A 61 -2.54 -27.97 -0.56
N LYS A 62 -2.31 -26.91 -1.37
CA LYS A 62 -1.84 -27.01 -2.75
C LYS A 62 -0.33 -27.24 -2.86
N TYR A 63 0.48 -26.53 -2.09
CA TYR A 63 1.95 -26.51 -2.23
C TYR A 63 2.72 -27.26 -1.14
N GLY A 64 2.02 -27.74 -0.11
CA GLY A 64 2.60 -28.49 0.99
C GLY A 64 3.26 -27.63 2.07
N ALA A 65 3.45 -28.24 3.24
CA ALA A 65 3.98 -27.58 4.44
C ALA A 65 5.45 -27.12 4.33
N SER A 66 6.20 -27.58 3.32
CA SER A 66 7.57 -27.09 3.08
C SER A 66 7.60 -25.76 2.31
N ARG A 67 6.50 -25.39 1.65
CA ARG A 67 6.38 -24.14 0.87
C ARG A 67 5.51 -23.11 1.57
N VAL A 68 4.48 -23.55 2.30
CA VAL A 68 3.56 -22.67 3.04
C VAL A 68 3.33 -23.21 4.46
N PHE A 69 3.74 -22.46 5.49
CA PHE A 69 3.74 -22.97 6.86
C PHE A 69 3.50 -21.90 7.93
N ASP A 70 3.01 -22.38 9.08
CA ASP A 70 2.81 -21.59 10.29
C ASP A 70 4.15 -21.34 11.00
N ALA A 71 4.32 -20.11 11.51
CA ALA A 71 5.47 -19.70 12.30
C ALA A 71 5.09 -19.54 13.79
N PRO A 72 6.05 -19.64 14.73
CA PRO A 72 5.87 -19.17 16.10
C PRO A 72 5.55 -17.67 16.14
N ILE A 73 4.86 -17.23 17.19
CA ILE A 73 4.55 -15.81 17.43
C ILE A 73 5.83 -15.08 17.83
N SER A 74 6.58 -14.61 16.83
CA SER A 74 7.85 -13.92 16.98
C SER A 74 8.22 -13.24 15.67
N GLU A 75 7.89 -11.96 15.53
CA GLU A 75 8.14 -11.20 14.31
C GLU A 75 9.65 -11.07 14.05
N ASN A 76 10.46 -10.93 15.11
CA ASN A 76 11.92 -10.99 15.01
C ASN A 76 12.41 -12.33 14.43
N GLY A 77 11.85 -13.44 14.92
CA GLY A 77 12.18 -14.78 14.42
C GLY A 77 11.78 -14.97 12.96
N ILE A 78 10.58 -14.50 12.59
CA ILE A 78 10.07 -14.52 11.22
C ILE A 78 10.99 -13.72 10.29
N ALA A 79 11.33 -12.48 10.67
CA ALA A 79 12.18 -11.62 9.87
C ALA A 79 13.61 -12.14 9.75
N GLY A 80 14.22 -12.59 10.85
CA GLY A 80 15.57 -13.16 10.82
C GLY A 80 15.65 -14.45 9.98
N ALA A 81 14.63 -15.31 10.08
CA ALA A 81 14.54 -16.51 9.26
C ALA A 81 14.40 -16.15 7.77
N ALA A 82 13.55 -15.18 7.42
CA ALA A 82 13.40 -14.70 6.04
C ALA A 82 14.73 -14.17 5.48
N VAL A 83 15.47 -13.36 6.26
CA VAL A 83 16.78 -12.85 5.85
C VAL A 83 17.77 -13.99 5.59
N GLY A 84 17.84 -14.98 6.48
CA GLY A 84 18.68 -16.16 6.30
C GLY A 84 18.31 -17.01 5.09
N MET A 85 17.00 -17.22 4.84
CA MET A 85 16.49 -17.91 3.66
C MET A 85 16.84 -17.17 2.37
N GLY A 86 16.70 -15.84 2.36
CA GLY A 86 17.09 -15.00 1.23
C GLY A 86 18.60 -15.09 0.93
N ALA A 87 19.43 -15.09 1.98
CA ALA A 87 20.88 -15.25 1.85
C ALA A 87 21.29 -16.63 1.30
N TYR A 88 20.51 -17.68 1.57
CA TYR A 88 20.71 -19.01 1.00
C TYR A 88 20.33 -19.08 -0.49
N GLY A 89 19.34 -18.30 -0.92
CA GLY A 89 18.84 -18.27 -2.30
C GLY A 89 17.34 -18.52 -2.46
N LEU A 90 16.58 -18.55 -1.36
CA LEU A 90 15.11 -18.59 -1.42
C LEU A 90 14.53 -17.19 -1.66
N ARG A 91 13.22 -17.12 -1.97
CA ARG A 91 12.42 -15.88 -2.09
C ARG A 91 11.28 -15.86 -1.07
N PRO A 92 11.55 -15.46 0.18
CA PRO A 92 10.56 -15.55 1.24
C PRO A 92 9.51 -14.44 1.16
N VAL A 93 8.24 -14.82 1.29
CA VAL A 93 7.09 -13.95 1.45
C VAL A 93 6.56 -14.15 2.86
N ALA A 94 7.11 -13.36 3.78
CA ALA A 94 6.79 -13.43 5.21
C ALA A 94 5.61 -12.51 5.55
N GLU A 95 4.69 -12.99 6.37
CA GLU A 95 3.58 -12.17 6.89
C GLU A 95 3.82 -11.79 8.36
N ILE A 96 3.57 -10.52 8.68
CA ILE A 96 3.37 -10.05 10.05
C ILE A 96 1.89 -9.69 10.17
N GLN A 97 1.19 -10.30 11.14
CA GLN A 97 -0.27 -10.38 11.17
C GLN A 97 -0.97 -9.01 11.14
N PHE A 98 -0.38 -7.99 11.80
CA PHE A 98 -0.77 -6.58 11.69
C PHE A 98 0.49 -5.74 11.62
N ALA A 99 0.47 -4.65 10.83
CA ALA A 99 1.58 -3.72 10.74
C ALA A 99 1.96 -3.12 12.12
N ASP A 100 0.99 -3.03 13.03
CA ASP A 100 1.16 -2.62 14.43
C ASP A 100 2.09 -3.53 15.24
N TYR A 101 2.32 -4.76 14.80
CA TYR A 101 3.16 -5.75 15.48
C TYR A 101 4.56 -5.89 14.85
N VAL A 102 4.93 -5.04 13.89
CA VAL A 102 6.26 -5.10 13.24
C VAL A 102 7.41 -4.72 14.17
N TYR A 103 7.15 -3.99 15.26
CA TYR A 103 8.19 -3.40 16.09
C TYR A 103 9.26 -4.39 16.61
N PRO A 104 8.94 -5.61 17.04
CA PRO A 104 9.93 -6.60 17.43
C PRO A 104 10.87 -7.01 16.27
N ALA A 105 10.43 -6.91 15.01
CA ALA A 105 11.23 -7.24 13.82
C ALA A 105 12.08 -6.10 13.27
N ILE A 106 11.94 -4.88 13.81
CA ILE A 106 12.56 -3.68 13.21
C ILE A 106 14.08 -3.81 13.09
N ASP A 107 14.76 -4.44 14.06
CA ASP A 107 16.21 -4.64 13.95
C ASP A 107 16.58 -5.54 12.76
N GLN A 108 15.89 -6.67 12.56
CA GLN A 108 16.10 -7.54 11.40
C GLN A 108 15.77 -6.84 10.08
N ILE A 109 14.74 -5.99 10.06
CA ILE A 109 14.36 -5.26 8.85
C ILE A 109 15.39 -4.17 8.51
N VAL A 110 15.78 -3.35 9.49
CA VAL A 110 16.61 -2.15 9.29
C VAL A 110 18.10 -2.46 9.29
N SER A 111 18.58 -3.22 10.27
CA SER A 111 20.00 -3.52 10.46
C SER A 111 20.46 -4.60 9.48
N GLU A 112 19.59 -5.58 9.18
CA GLU A 112 19.95 -6.79 8.44
C GLU A 112 19.44 -6.77 7.00
N ALA A 113 18.12 -6.91 6.79
CA ALA A 113 17.52 -7.06 5.46
C ALA A 113 17.89 -5.92 4.51
N ALA A 114 17.68 -4.67 4.93
CA ALA A 114 17.95 -3.47 4.13
C ALA A 114 19.43 -3.33 3.73
N ARG A 115 20.35 -3.82 4.56
CA ARG A 115 21.79 -3.57 4.41
C ARG A 115 22.57 -4.78 3.92
N LEU A 116 21.95 -5.97 3.82
CA LEU A 116 22.66 -7.21 3.50
C LEU A 116 23.40 -7.13 2.16
N ARG A 117 22.72 -6.66 1.11
CA ARG A 117 23.31 -6.43 -0.22
C ARG A 117 24.49 -5.45 -0.14
N TYR A 118 24.31 -4.33 0.54
CA TYR A 118 25.31 -3.27 0.62
C TYR A 118 26.54 -3.71 1.39
N ARG A 119 26.36 -4.22 2.62
CA ARG A 119 27.47 -4.60 3.52
C ARG A 119 28.28 -5.80 3.03
N SER A 120 27.69 -6.64 2.18
CA SER A 120 28.34 -7.80 1.56
C SER A 120 28.89 -7.53 0.16
N VAL A 121 28.71 -6.32 -0.37
CA VAL A 121 29.08 -5.96 -1.76
C VAL A 121 28.45 -6.94 -2.76
N GLY A 122 27.18 -7.30 -2.53
CA GLY A 122 26.41 -8.19 -3.39
C GLY A 122 26.69 -9.68 -3.24
N GLN A 123 27.55 -10.12 -2.31
CA GLN A 123 27.74 -11.56 -2.05
C GLN A 123 26.50 -12.21 -1.44
N PHE A 124 25.75 -11.48 -0.62
CA PHE A 124 24.48 -11.91 -0.03
C PHE A 124 23.40 -10.87 -0.29
N THR A 125 22.18 -11.33 -0.57
CA THR A 125 21.01 -10.47 -0.86
C THR A 125 19.82 -10.92 -0.04
N SER A 126 18.82 -10.04 0.12
CA SER A 126 17.56 -10.35 0.81
C SER A 126 16.36 -10.14 -0.13
N PRO A 127 16.15 -11.02 -1.13
CA PRO A 127 15.01 -10.95 -2.06
C PRO A 127 13.74 -11.45 -1.34
N LEU A 128 13.21 -10.63 -0.43
CA LEU A 128 12.10 -10.99 0.46
C LEU A 128 11.00 -9.95 0.42
N VAL A 129 9.80 -10.38 0.82
CA VAL A 129 8.63 -9.50 1.01
C VAL A 129 8.11 -9.67 2.43
N PHE A 130 7.94 -8.57 3.16
CA PHE A 130 7.17 -8.52 4.39
C PHE A 130 5.77 -7.97 4.09
N ARG A 131 4.75 -8.85 4.11
CA ARG A 131 3.35 -8.46 3.99
C ARG A 131 2.80 -8.05 5.35
N MET A 132 2.13 -6.90 5.41
CA MET A 132 1.61 -6.36 6.67
C MET A 132 0.26 -5.67 6.49
N PRO A 133 -0.83 -6.20 7.07
CA PRO A 133 -2.12 -5.52 7.09
C PRO A 133 -2.04 -4.21 7.89
N CYS A 134 -2.29 -3.07 7.26
CA CYS A 134 -2.17 -1.72 7.84
C CYS A 134 -3.50 -0.94 7.73
N GLY A 135 -3.52 0.29 8.25
CA GLY A 135 -4.64 1.23 8.10
C GLY A 135 -5.81 1.00 9.07
N GLY A 136 -6.59 2.06 9.30
CA GLY A 136 -7.70 2.12 10.25
C GLY A 136 -9.08 2.16 9.61
N GLY A 137 -10.01 2.92 10.20
CA GLY A 137 -11.40 2.99 9.75
C GLY A 137 -12.19 1.72 10.02
N ILE A 138 -11.82 0.93 11.04
CA ILE A 138 -12.40 -0.39 11.32
C ILE A 138 -12.65 -0.66 12.82
N TYR A 139 -12.53 0.35 13.69
CA TYR A 139 -12.59 0.21 15.14
C TYR A 139 -11.46 -0.67 15.71
N GLY A 140 -10.29 -0.70 15.06
CA GLY A 140 -9.13 -1.48 15.49
C GLY A 140 -8.47 -0.94 16.76
N GLY A 141 -8.53 0.38 16.97
CA GLY A 141 -7.87 1.03 18.11
C GLY A 141 -6.35 1.10 17.94
N GLN A 142 -5.61 1.07 19.05
CA GLN A 142 -4.21 1.48 19.05
C GLN A 142 -3.26 0.52 18.33
N THR A 143 -3.55 -0.79 18.32
CA THR A 143 -2.63 -1.83 17.86
C THR A 143 -3.22 -2.71 16.75
N HIS A 144 -4.25 -2.23 16.05
CA HIS A 144 -4.83 -2.93 14.89
C HIS A 144 -5.10 -1.96 13.72
N SER A 145 -4.57 -0.74 13.76
CA SER A 145 -4.94 0.30 12.79
C SER A 145 -3.89 1.38 12.54
N GLN A 146 -2.66 1.20 13.00
CA GLN A 146 -1.58 2.12 12.66
C GLN A 146 -1.21 2.06 11.17
N SER A 147 -0.55 3.12 10.71
CA SER A 147 0.05 3.22 9.38
C SER A 147 1.54 3.57 9.57
N PRO A 148 2.43 2.55 9.64
CA PRO A 148 3.83 2.74 9.99
C PRO A 148 4.74 2.95 8.77
N GLU A 149 4.22 3.38 7.62
CA GLU A 149 5.02 3.49 6.38
C GLU A 149 6.26 4.37 6.54
N ALA A 150 6.17 5.44 7.32
CA ALA A 150 7.26 6.38 7.58
C ALA A 150 8.45 5.72 8.31
N MET A 151 8.21 4.65 9.07
CA MET A 151 9.29 3.87 9.72
C MET A 151 10.18 3.17 8.70
N PHE A 152 9.63 2.85 7.52
CA PHE A 152 10.33 2.07 6.48
C PHE A 152 10.86 2.94 5.35
N THR A 153 10.14 3.98 4.93
CA THR A 153 10.58 4.82 3.80
C THR A 153 11.89 5.56 4.07
N GLN A 154 12.20 5.82 5.35
CA GLN A 154 13.48 6.41 5.75
C GLN A 154 14.67 5.42 5.72
N VAL A 155 14.42 4.12 5.55
CA VAL A 155 15.45 3.08 5.66
C VAL A 155 16.09 2.85 4.30
N CYS A 156 17.34 3.29 4.17
CA CYS A 156 18.13 3.05 2.97
C CYS A 156 18.30 1.55 2.70
N GLY A 157 17.81 1.08 1.55
CA GLY A 157 17.87 -0.32 1.12
C GLY A 157 16.54 -1.07 1.17
N LEU A 158 15.47 -0.45 1.69
CA LEU A 158 14.10 -0.99 1.59
C LEU A 158 13.34 -0.40 0.40
N ARG A 159 12.35 -1.15 -0.08
CA ARG A 159 11.28 -0.65 -0.95
C ARG A 159 9.93 -0.77 -0.23
N THR A 160 9.13 0.28 -0.18
CA THR A 160 7.82 0.30 0.50
C THR A 160 6.70 0.49 -0.51
N VAL A 161 5.71 -0.40 -0.51
CA VAL A 161 4.62 -0.47 -1.49
C VAL A 161 3.28 -0.63 -0.78
N MET A 162 2.24 0.04 -1.28
CA MET A 162 0.87 -0.07 -0.76
C MET A 162 -0.16 0.00 -1.92
N PRO A 163 -0.95 -1.05 -2.20
CA PRO A 163 -2.00 -1.03 -3.20
C PRO A 163 -3.28 -0.35 -2.69
N SER A 164 -4.15 0.06 -3.60
CA SER A 164 -5.47 0.66 -3.28
C SER A 164 -6.67 -0.12 -3.84
N ASN A 165 -6.43 -1.18 -4.61
CA ASN A 165 -7.47 -1.97 -5.28
C ASN A 165 -6.99 -3.40 -5.62
N PRO A 166 -7.89 -4.35 -5.95
CA PRO A 166 -7.53 -5.74 -6.21
C PRO A 166 -6.56 -5.93 -7.38
N TYR A 167 -6.77 -5.23 -8.50
CA TYR A 167 -5.89 -5.33 -9.67
C TYR A 167 -4.44 -4.93 -9.33
N ASP A 168 -4.26 -3.79 -8.68
CA ASP A 168 -2.94 -3.35 -8.26
C ASP A 168 -2.37 -4.23 -7.15
N ALA A 169 -3.20 -4.71 -6.22
CA ALA A 169 -2.73 -5.57 -5.13
C ALA A 169 -2.05 -6.85 -5.65
N LYS A 170 -2.66 -7.54 -6.63
CA LYS A 170 -2.02 -8.71 -7.23
C LYS A 170 -0.78 -8.34 -8.04
N GLY A 171 -0.89 -7.35 -8.91
CA GLY A 171 0.21 -6.99 -9.81
C GLY A 171 1.43 -6.42 -9.09
N LEU A 172 1.23 -5.58 -8.07
CA LEU A 172 2.29 -5.04 -7.23
C LEU A 172 2.89 -6.10 -6.30
N LEU A 173 2.09 -7.03 -5.76
CA LEU A 173 2.63 -8.11 -4.94
C LEU A 173 3.50 -9.06 -5.77
N ILE A 174 3.05 -9.43 -6.98
CA ILE A 174 3.87 -10.20 -7.92
C ILE A 174 5.19 -9.46 -8.22
N ALA A 175 5.13 -8.17 -8.57
CA ALA A 175 6.32 -7.37 -8.83
C ALA A 175 7.25 -7.26 -7.60
N SER A 176 6.67 -7.22 -6.39
CA SER A 176 7.41 -7.16 -5.13
C SER A 176 8.12 -8.48 -4.82
N ILE A 177 7.49 -9.62 -5.10
CA ILE A 177 8.10 -10.96 -4.91
C ILE A 177 9.25 -11.17 -5.92
N GLU A 178 9.12 -10.64 -7.13
CA GLU A 178 10.17 -10.68 -8.16
C GLU A 178 11.33 -9.71 -7.89
N SER A 179 11.15 -8.72 -7.02
CA SER A 179 12.21 -7.78 -6.63
C SER A 179 13.33 -8.52 -5.91
N ASP A 180 14.58 -8.18 -6.27
CA ASP A 180 15.75 -8.70 -5.54
C ASP A 180 16.09 -7.84 -4.30
N ASP A 181 15.44 -6.70 -4.11
CA ASP A 181 15.54 -5.88 -2.91
C ASP A 181 14.42 -6.21 -1.92
N PRO A 182 14.65 -6.09 -0.60
CA PRO A 182 13.64 -6.36 0.42
C PRO A 182 12.47 -5.37 0.30
N VAL A 183 11.25 -5.90 0.18
CA VAL A 183 10.03 -5.11 0.03
C VAL A 183 9.15 -5.18 1.27
N ILE A 184 8.74 -4.00 1.74
CA ILE A 184 7.65 -3.82 2.69
C ILE A 184 6.35 -3.65 1.91
N PHE A 185 5.48 -4.66 1.96
CA PHE A 185 4.21 -4.66 1.26
C PHE A 185 3.06 -4.43 2.25
N LEU A 186 2.59 -3.19 2.32
CA LEU A 186 1.53 -2.77 3.23
C LEU A 186 0.17 -3.00 2.61
N GLU A 187 -0.75 -3.62 3.33
CA GLU A 187 -2.06 -4.03 2.83
C GLU A 187 -3.16 -3.29 3.59
N PRO A 188 -3.87 -2.32 2.98
CA PRO A 188 -4.93 -1.60 3.69
C PRO A 188 -6.10 -2.54 4.01
N LYS A 189 -6.17 -3.01 5.26
CA LYS A 189 -7.18 -3.99 5.67
C LYS A 189 -8.61 -3.45 5.53
N ARG A 190 -8.76 -2.12 5.60
CA ARG A 190 -10.01 -1.38 5.31
C ARG A 190 -10.53 -1.63 3.89
N LEU A 191 -9.63 -1.92 2.94
CA LEU A 191 -9.90 -2.17 1.53
C LEU A 191 -9.99 -3.65 1.18
N TYR A 192 -9.86 -4.57 2.15
CA TYR A 192 -9.83 -6.00 1.86
C TYR A 192 -11.10 -6.52 1.16
N ASN A 193 -12.26 -6.05 1.59
CA ASN A 193 -13.56 -6.57 1.13
C ASN A 193 -14.27 -5.65 0.11
N GLY A 194 -13.92 -4.37 0.10
CA GLY A 194 -14.50 -3.36 -0.80
C GLY A 194 -13.80 -2.02 -0.68
N PRO A 195 -14.01 -1.10 -1.64
CA PRO A 195 -13.54 0.27 -1.52
C PRO A 195 -14.21 0.96 -0.33
N PHE A 196 -13.50 1.89 0.32
CA PHE A 196 -14.03 2.66 1.45
C PHE A 196 -13.68 4.13 1.29
N ASP A 197 -14.70 4.96 1.13
CA ASP A 197 -14.57 6.40 0.90
C ASP A 197 -14.54 7.23 2.20
N GLY A 198 -14.74 6.62 3.37
CA GLY A 198 -14.80 7.32 4.66
C GLY A 198 -16.21 7.59 5.18
N HIS A 199 -17.26 7.29 4.40
CA HIS A 199 -18.66 7.41 4.84
C HIS A 199 -19.10 6.16 5.58
N HIS A 200 -19.01 6.21 6.91
CA HIS A 200 -19.41 5.12 7.81
C HIS A 200 -20.92 5.07 8.08
N ASP A 201 -21.65 6.14 7.73
CA ASP A 201 -23.11 6.18 7.69
C ASP A 201 -23.70 5.33 6.54
N ARG A 202 -22.86 4.96 5.56
CA ARG A 202 -23.25 4.17 4.40
C ARG A 202 -22.67 2.76 4.51
N PRO A 203 -23.47 1.71 4.28
CA PRO A 203 -22.92 0.35 4.18
C PRO A 203 -21.89 0.26 3.05
N VAL A 204 -20.72 -0.29 3.38
CA VAL A 204 -19.65 -0.52 2.39
C VAL A 204 -20.11 -1.53 1.36
N THR A 205 -19.80 -1.25 0.09
CA THR A 205 -20.11 -2.14 -1.02
C THR A 205 -18.95 -3.10 -1.29
N PRO A 206 -19.22 -4.35 -1.71
CA PRO A 206 -18.18 -5.30 -2.05
C PRO A 206 -17.45 -4.90 -3.35
N TRP A 207 -16.22 -5.39 -3.51
CA TRP A 207 -15.43 -5.17 -4.74
C TRP A 207 -16.12 -5.63 -6.02
N SER A 208 -17.02 -6.61 -5.98
CA SER A 208 -17.64 -7.19 -7.17
C SER A 208 -18.42 -6.21 -8.04
N GLY A 209 -18.85 -5.07 -7.48
CA GLY A 209 -19.50 -3.98 -8.22
C GLY A 209 -18.52 -2.96 -8.82
N HIS A 210 -17.22 -3.07 -8.56
CA HIS A 210 -16.21 -2.08 -8.93
C HIS A 210 -15.29 -2.60 -10.05
N PRO A 211 -14.99 -1.81 -11.11
CA PRO A 211 -14.17 -2.27 -12.26
C PRO A 211 -12.79 -2.83 -11.89
N ALA A 212 -12.14 -2.25 -10.88
CA ALA A 212 -10.83 -2.70 -10.40
C ALA A 212 -10.82 -4.10 -9.74
N SER A 213 -11.99 -4.74 -9.60
CA SER A 213 -12.10 -6.15 -9.17
C SER A 213 -11.88 -7.15 -10.30
N ALA A 214 -11.85 -6.72 -11.57
CA ALA A 214 -11.57 -7.58 -12.70
C ALA A 214 -10.06 -7.89 -12.79
N VAL A 215 -9.65 -8.95 -12.12
CA VAL A 215 -8.25 -9.35 -11.95
C VAL A 215 -7.90 -10.50 -12.90
N PRO A 216 -6.86 -10.39 -13.75
CA PRO A 216 -6.38 -11.52 -14.56
C PRO A 216 -6.03 -12.74 -13.70
N ASP A 217 -6.41 -13.93 -14.14
CA ASP A 217 -6.21 -15.17 -13.37
C ASP A 217 -4.72 -15.57 -13.31
N GLY A 218 -4.00 -15.41 -14.41
CA GLY A 218 -2.59 -15.77 -14.54
C GLY A 218 -1.60 -14.72 -14.00
N TYR A 219 -0.36 -14.84 -14.45
CA TYR A 219 0.70 -13.89 -14.16
C TYR A 219 0.48 -12.56 -14.88
N TYR A 220 0.59 -11.48 -14.11
CA TYR A 220 0.86 -10.14 -14.61
C TYR A 220 1.55 -9.36 -13.50
N ARG A 221 2.20 -8.25 -13.86
CA ARG A 221 2.83 -7.36 -12.90
C ARG A 221 2.38 -5.93 -13.14
N VAL A 222 2.31 -5.16 -12.06
CA VAL A 222 2.22 -3.70 -12.10
C VAL A 222 3.61 -3.19 -11.76
N GLU A 223 4.15 -2.30 -12.58
CA GLU A 223 5.51 -1.79 -12.42
C GLU A 223 5.64 -1.04 -11.08
N LEU A 224 6.67 -1.39 -10.30
CA LEU A 224 7.07 -0.62 -9.13
C LEU A 224 7.57 0.76 -9.57
N GLU A 225 7.62 1.73 -8.65
CA GLU A 225 8.13 3.08 -8.95
C GLU A 225 7.30 3.82 -10.03
N ARG A 226 6.03 3.41 -10.18
CA ARG A 226 5.03 4.08 -11.02
C ARG A 226 3.84 4.50 -10.17
N ALA A 227 3.46 5.77 -10.23
CA ALA A 227 2.21 6.27 -9.65
C ALA A 227 1.06 6.20 -10.67
N ALA A 228 -0.19 6.21 -10.20
CA ALA A 228 -1.37 6.20 -11.05
C ALA A 228 -2.19 7.46 -10.85
N VAL A 229 -2.51 8.17 -11.94
CA VAL A 229 -3.54 9.21 -11.93
C VAL A 229 -4.90 8.52 -11.96
N VAL A 230 -5.58 8.43 -10.80
CA VAL A 230 -6.88 7.75 -10.67
C VAL A 230 -8.06 8.66 -10.96
N ARG A 231 -7.85 9.98 -10.92
CA ARG A 231 -8.79 11.00 -11.40
C ARG A 231 -7.98 12.14 -12.00
N PRO A 232 -8.07 12.37 -13.32
CA PRO A 232 -7.45 13.55 -13.94
C PRO A 232 -8.08 14.83 -13.41
N GLY A 233 -7.28 15.88 -13.30
CA GLY A 233 -7.76 17.20 -12.89
C GLY A 233 -6.77 18.32 -13.21
N LYS A 234 -7.18 19.57 -13.02
CA LYS A 234 -6.40 20.76 -13.40
C LYS A 234 -6.25 21.80 -12.28
N GLN A 235 -7.01 21.71 -11.19
CA GLN A 235 -7.05 22.77 -10.17
C GLN A 235 -6.10 22.53 -9.00
N VAL A 236 -5.94 21.27 -8.58
CA VAL A 236 -5.08 20.90 -7.44
C VAL A 236 -4.66 19.46 -7.60
N THR A 237 -3.41 19.15 -7.28
CA THR A 237 -2.90 17.78 -7.20
C THR A 237 -3.12 17.22 -5.80
N VAL A 238 -3.65 16.01 -5.70
CA VAL A 238 -3.82 15.27 -4.45
C VAL A 238 -2.90 14.06 -4.47
N LEU A 239 -1.91 14.05 -3.59
CA LEU A 239 -0.94 12.96 -3.45
C LEU A 239 -1.38 12.06 -2.29
N THR A 240 -1.69 10.80 -2.59
CA THR A 240 -2.24 9.86 -1.60
C THR A 240 -1.92 8.40 -1.98
N TYR A 241 -2.25 7.48 -1.09
CA TYR A 241 -2.09 6.03 -1.26
C TYR A 241 -3.11 5.29 -0.38
N GLY A 242 -3.26 3.98 -0.59
CA GLY A 242 -4.12 3.12 0.24
C GLY A 242 -5.59 3.56 0.30
N THR A 243 -6.20 3.51 1.49
CA THR A 243 -7.62 3.90 1.68
C THR A 243 -7.90 5.34 1.27
N THR A 244 -6.96 6.25 1.55
CA THR A 244 -7.15 7.68 1.30
C THR A 244 -7.25 8.06 -0.18
N VAL A 245 -6.91 7.15 -1.11
CA VAL A 245 -7.24 7.28 -2.54
C VAL A 245 -8.76 7.44 -2.74
N TRP A 246 -9.54 6.55 -2.15
CA TRP A 246 -11.00 6.54 -2.25
C TRP A 246 -11.63 7.74 -1.55
N VAL A 247 -11.05 8.13 -0.42
CA VAL A 247 -11.46 9.33 0.31
C VAL A 247 -11.23 10.60 -0.50
N ALA A 248 -10.07 10.72 -1.17
CA ALA A 248 -9.76 11.85 -2.02
C ALA A 248 -10.71 11.94 -3.23
N LEU A 249 -11.05 10.80 -3.84
CA LEU A 249 -12.04 10.74 -4.92
C LEU A 249 -13.42 11.24 -4.47
N ALA A 250 -13.90 10.80 -3.31
CA ALA A 250 -15.18 11.24 -2.75
C ALA A 250 -15.15 12.72 -2.38
N ALA A 251 -14.12 13.18 -1.67
CA ALA A 251 -13.96 14.58 -1.28
C ALA A 251 -13.95 15.51 -2.50
N ALA A 252 -13.26 15.11 -3.58
CA ALA A 252 -13.19 15.93 -4.78
C ALA A 252 -14.52 15.95 -5.56
N ALA A 253 -15.27 14.85 -5.55
CA ALA A 253 -16.63 14.81 -6.10
C ALA A 253 -17.61 15.69 -5.30
N GLU A 254 -17.56 15.63 -3.96
CA GLU A 254 -18.45 16.37 -3.06
C GLU A 254 -18.19 17.88 -3.05
N THR A 255 -16.92 18.27 -3.18
CA THR A 255 -16.53 19.68 -3.25
C THR A 255 -16.74 20.28 -4.63
N GLY A 256 -16.83 19.46 -5.68
CA GLY A 256 -16.87 19.89 -7.07
C GLY A 256 -15.52 20.42 -7.59
N ILE A 257 -14.44 20.29 -6.81
CA ILE A 257 -13.10 20.73 -7.20
C ILE A 257 -12.51 19.73 -8.21
N ASP A 258 -11.95 20.26 -9.29
CA ASP A 258 -11.25 19.52 -10.34
C ASP A 258 -9.84 19.11 -9.90
N ALA A 259 -9.80 18.38 -8.78
CA ALA A 259 -8.60 17.80 -8.20
C ALA A 259 -8.10 16.60 -9.02
N GLU A 260 -6.83 16.63 -9.37
CA GLU A 260 -6.12 15.46 -9.90
C GLU A 260 -5.70 14.56 -8.74
N VAL A 261 -6.23 13.35 -8.66
CA VAL A 261 -5.91 12.40 -7.58
C VAL A 261 -4.88 11.39 -8.08
N ILE A 262 -3.75 11.31 -7.38
CA ILE A 262 -2.66 10.40 -7.66
C ILE A 262 -2.56 9.37 -6.54
N ASP A 263 -2.69 8.09 -6.92
CA ASP A 263 -2.29 6.96 -6.09
C ASP A 263 -0.80 6.70 -6.29
N ILE A 264 0.00 6.91 -5.24
CA ILE A 264 1.46 6.77 -5.29
C ILE A 264 1.89 5.33 -5.51
N ARG A 265 1.14 4.34 -4.99
CA ARG A 265 1.44 2.89 -5.04
C ARG A 265 2.80 2.48 -4.43
N SER A 266 3.91 2.89 -5.03
CA SER A 266 5.27 2.71 -4.49
C SER A 266 5.67 3.94 -3.68
N LEU A 267 5.64 3.81 -2.36
CA LEU A 267 5.91 4.93 -1.44
C LEU A 267 7.37 5.34 -1.47
N TRP A 268 8.30 4.37 -1.47
CA TRP A 268 9.70 4.69 -1.65
C TRP A 268 10.48 3.47 -2.15
N PRO A 269 11.27 3.55 -3.23
CA PRO A 269 11.36 4.69 -4.15
C PRO A 269 10.02 5.00 -4.85
N LEU A 270 9.77 6.28 -5.15
CA LEU A 270 8.51 6.76 -5.71
C LEU A 270 8.66 7.25 -7.17
N ASP A 271 7.53 7.42 -7.84
CA ASP A 271 7.45 8.03 -9.18
C ASP A 271 7.51 9.55 -9.12
N LEU A 272 8.71 10.11 -8.99
CA LEU A 272 8.89 11.56 -8.79
C LEU A 272 8.39 12.36 -10.00
N GLN A 273 8.56 11.79 -11.21
CA GLN A 273 8.19 12.46 -12.45
C GLN A 273 6.67 12.68 -12.51
N THR A 274 5.87 11.63 -12.30
CA THR A 274 4.40 11.75 -12.32
C THR A 274 3.89 12.76 -11.28
N LEU A 275 4.49 12.77 -10.09
CA LEU A 275 4.11 13.68 -9.00
C LEU A 275 4.43 15.14 -9.36
N THR A 276 5.67 15.42 -9.77
CA THR A 276 6.14 16.78 -10.10
C THR A 276 5.47 17.34 -11.36
N ASP A 277 5.17 16.52 -12.36
CA ASP A 277 4.44 16.93 -13.56
C ASP A 277 3.02 17.39 -13.22
N SER A 278 2.34 16.67 -12.33
CA SER A 278 1.00 17.03 -11.87
C SER A 278 1.01 18.33 -11.07
N VAL A 279 1.90 18.47 -10.10
CA VAL A 279 1.99 19.70 -9.28
C VAL A 279 2.40 20.89 -10.12
N THR A 280 3.32 20.71 -11.08
CA THR A 280 3.69 21.77 -12.03
C THR A 280 2.51 22.23 -12.88
N LYS A 281 1.63 21.30 -13.26
CA LYS A 281 0.42 21.58 -14.05
C LYS A 281 -0.66 22.30 -13.24
N THR A 282 -0.90 21.86 -12.00
CA THR A 282 -2.01 22.37 -11.17
C THR A 282 -1.61 23.59 -10.33
N GLY A 283 -0.32 23.74 -10.03
CA GLY A 283 0.26 24.77 -9.19
C GLY A 283 -0.09 24.66 -7.70
N ARG A 284 -0.85 23.64 -7.28
CA ARG A 284 -1.35 23.50 -5.90
C ARG A 284 -1.35 22.03 -5.51
N CYS A 285 -1.01 21.73 -4.27
CA CYS A 285 -0.87 20.34 -3.81
C CYS A 285 -1.48 20.12 -2.42
N VAL A 286 -2.18 18.99 -2.25
CA VAL A 286 -2.63 18.47 -0.97
C VAL A 286 -2.13 17.03 -0.80
N VAL A 287 -1.39 16.76 0.27
CA VAL A 287 -0.99 15.39 0.64
C VAL A 287 -2.01 14.78 1.59
N VAL A 288 -2.42 13.53 1.38
CA VAL A 288 -3.40 12.85 2.24
C VAL A 288 -2.90 11.45 2.61
N HIS A 289 -2.90 11.12 3.91
CA HIS A 289 -2.57 9.78 4.40
C HIS A 289 -3.13 9.50 5.79
N GLU A 290 -3.32 8.23 6.15
CA GLU A 290 -3.88 7.83 7.45
C GLU A 290 -2.92 8.05 8.63
N ALA A 291 -1.60 7.94 8.40
CA ALA A 291 -0.58 8.07 9.45
C ALA A 291 -0.61 9.42 10.17
N THR A 292 0.04 9.47 11.34
CA THR A 292 0.23 10.69 12.15
C THR A 292 0.98 11.77 11.36
N ARG A 293 0.82 13.04 11.75
CA ARG A 293 1.35 14.19 10.98
C ARG A 293 2.85 14.33 11.09
N THR A 294 3.35 14.35 12.32
CA THR A 294 4.72 14.74 12.60
C THR A 294 5.67 13.63 12.18
N CYS A 295 6.68 13.98 11.36
CA CYS A 295 7.60 13.02 10.73
C CYS A 295 6.92 11.87 9.98
N GLY A 296 5.64 12.02 9.60
CA GLY A 296 4.96 11.10 8.71
C GLY A 296 5.48 11.24 7.27
N TYR A 297 5.18 10.25 6.43
CA TYR A 297 5.69 10.21 5.05
C TYR A 297 5.25 11.42 4.22
N GLY A 298 4.11 12.04 4.54
CA GLY A 298 3.70 13.29 3.91
C GLY A 298 4.67 14.47 4.09
N ALA A 299 5.57 14.44 5.08
CA ALA A 299 6.62 15.44 5.21
C ALA A 299 7.67 15.35 4.09
N GLU A 300 8.03 14.13 3.67
CA GLU A 300 8.95 13.91 2.55
C GLU A 300 8.31 14.34 1.23
N LEU A 301 7.04 13.99 1.01
CA LEU A 301 6.28 14.43 -0.17
C LEU A 301 6.21 15.96 -0.28
N VAL A 302 5.91 16.64 0.83
CA VAL A 302 5.92 18.11 0.87
C VAL A 302 7.30 18.66 0.53
N SER A 303 8.36 18.06 1.06
CA SER A 303 9.74 18.51 0.83
C SER A 303 10.14 18.36 -0.65
N LEU A 304 9.88 17.21 -1.25
CA LEU A 304 10.15 16.96 -2.68
C LEU A 304 9.35 17.90 -3.58
N MET A 305 8.06 18.11 -3.30
CA MET A 305 7.25 19.02 -4.10
C MET A 305 7.70 20.47 -3.92
N GLN A 306 8.10 20.87 -2.71
CA GLN A 306 8.66 22.21 -2.49
C GLN A 306 9.98 22.39 -3.24
N GLU A 307 10.88 21.41 -3.22
CA GLU A 307 12.17 21.46 -3.92
C GLU A 307 12.00 21.55 -5.44
N HIS A 308 11.17 20.67 -6.02
CA HIS A 308 11.08 20.53 -7.47
C HIS A 308 10.04 21.44 -8.12
N CYS A 309 9.05 21.94 -7.37
CA CYS A 309 7.94 22.73 -7.92
C CYS A 309 7.88 24.16 -7.35
N PHE A 310 8.89 24.64 -6.61
CA PHE A 310 8.85 25.91 -5.88
C PHE A 310 8.23 27.09 -6.66
N HIS A 311 8.74 27.36 -7.87
CA HIS A 311 8.30 28.50 -8.68
C HIS A 311 6.93 28.31 -9.36
N ARG A 312 6.35 27.11 -9.26
CA ARG A 312 5.04 26.76 -9.81
C ARG A 312 3.96 26.72 -8.74
N LEU A 313 4.33 26.80 -7.46
CA LEU A 313 3.37 26.74 -6.36
C LEU A 313 2.64 28.08 -6.20
N GLU A 314 1.34 28.04 -6.41
CA GLU A 314 0.39 29.17 -6.29
C GLU A 314 -0.26 29.24 -4.90
N ALA A 315 0.06 28.29 -4.01
CA ALA A 315 -0.40 28.24 -2.62
C ALA A 315 0.55 27.36 -1.77
N PRO A 316 0.56 27.51 -0.42
CA PRO A 316 1.23 26.56 0.46
C PRO A 316 0.72 25.13 0.24
N ILE A 317 1.64 24.17 0.25
CA ILE A 317 1.26 22.74 0.19
C ILE A 317 0.57 22.38 1.50
N GLU A 318 -0.67 21.90 1.42
CA GLU A 318 -1.43 21.43 2.58
C GLU A 318 -1.25 19.92 2.78
N ARG A 319 -1.48 19.44 4.01
CA ARG A 319 -1.53 18.01 4.31
C ARG A 319 -2.66 17.65 5.27
N VAL A 320 -3.42 16.61 4.93
CA VAL A 320 -4.54 16.09 5.72
C VAL A 320 -4.23 14.67 6.16
N THR A 321 -3.99 14.50 7.45
CA THR A 321 -3.53 13.20 7.98
C THR A 321 -4.18 12.85 9.32
N GLY A 322 -3.92 11.65 9.84
CA GLY A 322 -4.23 11.30 11.24
C GLY A 322 -3.63 12.30 12.22
N TRP A 323 -4.26 12.48 13.39
CA TRP A 323 -3.76 13.42 14.40
C TRP A 323 -2.48 12.89 15.06
N ASP A 324 -1.68 13.75 15.69
CA ASP A 324 -0.49 13.35 16.46
C ASP A 324 -0.89 12.76 17.83
N THR A 325 -1.51 11.58 17.79
CA THR A 325 -2.00 10.81 18.93
C THR A 325 -2.03 9.33 18.54
N PRO A 326 -1.92 8.38 19.49
CA PRO A 326 -2.27 6.99 19.23
C PRO A 326 -3.68 6.86 18.66
N TYR A 327 -3.87 5.89 17.76
CA TYR A 327 -5.12 5.66 17.06
C TYR A 327 -6.25 5.28 18.06
N PRO A 328 -7.32 6.08 18.20
CA PRO A 328 -8.37 5.83 19.18
C PRO A 328 -9.40 4.79 18.69
N HIS A 329 -10.12 4.16 19.62
CA HIS A 329 -11.23 3.27 19.27
C HIS A 329 -12.56 4.05 19.14
N ALA A 330 -13.00 4.72 20.21
CA ALA A 330 -14.30 5.40 20.21
C ALA A 330 -14.36 6.62 19.29
N GLN A 331 -13.25 7.34 19.14
CA GLN A 331 -13.11 8.54 18.30
C GLN A 331 -12.60 8.21 16.88
N GLU A 332 -12.82 6.98 16.40
CA GLU A 332 -12.38 6.49 15.08
C GLU A 332 -12.63 7.51 13.95
N TRP A 333 -13.86 8.02 13.85
CA TRP A 333 -14.27 8.92 12.78
C TRP A 333 -13.87 10.38 12.99
N ASP A 334 -13.54 10.77 14.22
CA ASP A 334 -12.93 12.07 14.50
C ASP A 334 -11.42 12.04 14.15
N TYR A 335 -10.79 10.87 14.23
CA TYR A 335 -9.39 10.65 13.90
C TYR A 335 -9.16 10.47 12.39
N PHE A 336 -9.90 9.56 11.76
CA PHE A 336 -9.70 9.17 10.37
C PHE A 336 -9.85 10.38 9.44
N PRO A 337 -8.94 10.61 8.47
CA PRO A 337 -9.01 11.75 7.55
C PRO A 337 -10.11 11.56 6.48
N GLY A 338 -11.39 11.58 6.88
CA GLY A 338 -12.53 11.37 5.98
C GLY A 338 -12.83 12.51 4.99
N PRO A 339 -13.82 12.33 4.10
CA PRO A 339 -14.10 13.23 2.97
C PRO A 339 -14.32 14.68 3.37
N SER A 340 -14.99 14.93 4.50
CA SER A 340 -15.25 16.27 5.00
C SER A 340 -13.97 17.03 5.34
N ARG A 341 -13.04 16.39 6.06
CA ARG A 341 -11.76 16.98 6.48
C ARG A 341 -10.81 17.17 5.29
N VAL A 342 -10.82 16.23 4.34
CA VAL A 342 -10.07 16.35 3.07
C VAL A 342 -10.66 17.46 2.20
N GLY A 343 -11.98 17.49 2.01
CA GLY A 343 -12.67 18.49 1.21
C GLY A 343 -12.50 19.92 1.74
N ALA A 344 -12.41 20.08 3.07
CA ALA A 344 -12.06 21.36 3.68
C ALA A 344 -10.66 21.84 3.26
N ALA A 345 -9.67 20.95 3.15
CA ALA A 345 -8.34 21.31 2.68
C ALA A 345 -8.31 21.64 1.19
N LEU A 346 -9.05 20.89 0.37
CA LEU A 346 -9.22 21.20 -1.06
C LEU A 346 -9.79 22.61 -1.26
N LYS A 347 -10.74 23.04 -0.43
CA LYS A 347 -11.25 24.42 -0.48
C LYS A 347 -10.19 25.44 -0.04
N ARG A 348 -9.51 25.20 1.09
CA ARG A 348 -8.48 26.12 1.61
C ARG A 348 -7.35 26.40 0.62
N VAL A 349 -6.80 25.38 -0.05
CA VAL A 349 -5.74 25.59 -1.05
C VAL A 349 -6.25 26.35 -2.28
N MET A 350 -7.56 26.41 -2.49
CA MET A 350 -8.16 27.09 -3.61
C MET A 350 -8.42 28.58 -3.38
N GLU A 351 -8.41 29.02 -2.11
CA GLU A 351 -8.63 30.41 -1.71
C GLU A 351 -7.50 31.34 -2.21
N VAL A 352 -7.83 32.63 -2.36
CA VAL A 352 -6.95 33.68 -2.90
C VAL A 352 -6.91 34.86 -1.94
#